data_AF-A0A9P5XR55-F1
#
_entry.id   AF-A0A9P5XR55-F1
#
_cell.length_a   1.000
_cell.length_b   1.000
_cell.length_c   1.000
_cell.angle_alpha   90.00
_cell.angle_beta   90.00
_cell.angle_gamma   90.00
#
_symmetry.space_group_name_H-M   'P 1'
#
loop_
_entity.id
_entity.type
_entity.pdbx_description
1 polymer ?
#
loop_
_entity_poly.entity_id
_entity_poly.type
_entity_poly.pdbx_seq_one_letter_code
_entity_poly.pdbx_strand_id
1 'polypeptide(L)'
;MRFSIVAVVACLAGVTNAHFRLNYPEPRGAFVADDEPKFCGGHDNAVNNRTTFPLSDGFFTIKAGHPGWTAGVIISTVQNPTSFDNFTVNGEQQLVKGYAKEDAAGTFCIPLNISAANIPGVKEGSNVTIQVVFEGGDGNLYQCADLTLSNNATISSNSTCKNETSDHGHGSDAPKPSQTAGSVQNLAGYTGLFMGFGSMALLLL
;
A
#
# COMPACT_ATOMS: atom_id res chain seq x y z
N MET A 1 10.68 -40.46 -38.39
CA MET A 1 10.49 -39.00 -38.20
C MET A 1 10.39 -38.76 -36.70
N ARG A 2 11.44 -38.17 -36.09
CA ARG A 2 11.47 -37.89 -34.65
C ARG A 2 11.25 -36.39 -34.48
N PHE A 3 10.06 -35.98 -34.08
CA PHE A 3 9.79 -34.60 -33.72
C PHE A 3 10.18 -34.40 -32.26
N SER A 4 11.36 -33.80 -32.04
CA SER A 4 11.78 -33.32 -30.72
C SER A 4 10.99 -32.06 -30.40
N ILE A 5 10.09 -32.14 -29.42
CA ILE A 5 9.35 -31.00 -28.88
C ILE A 5 10.29 -30.26 -27.92
N VAL A 6 10.80 -29.10 -28.35
CA VAL A 6 11.52 -28.16 -27.47
C VAL A 6 10.46 -27.37 -26.69
N ALA A 7 10.31 -27.65 -25.40
CA ALA A 7 9.48 -26.86 -24.50
C ALA A 7 10.24 -25.60 -24.09
N VAL A 8 9.86 -24.45 -24.67
CA VAL A 8 10.33 -23.13 -24.24
C VAL A 8 9.49 -22.70 -23.03
N VAL A 9 10.03 -22.88 -21.83
CA VAL A 9 9.45 -22.30 -20.60
C VAL A 9 9.87 -20.83 -20.56
N ALA A 10 8.99 -19.94 -21.01
CA ALA A 10 9.15 -18.51 -20.82
C ALA A 10 8.82 -18.17 -19.35
N CYS A 11 9.85 -17.96 -18.53
CA CYS A 11 9.68 -17.37 -17.21
C CYS A 11 9.22 -15.91 -17.39
N LEU A 12 7.92 -15.65 -17.20
CA LEU A 12 7.44 -14.30 -16.94
C LEU A 12 7.97 -13.91 -15.55
N ALA A 13 9.09 -13.19 -15.52
CA ALA A 13 9.49 -12.47 -14.32
C ALA A 13 8.42 -11.39 -14.06
N GLY A 14 7.51 -11.65 -13.13
CA GLY A 14 6.55 -10.66 -12.67
C GLY A 14 7.34 -9.51 -12.02
N VAL A 15 7.22 -8.31 -12.58
CA VAL A 15 7.67 -7.08 -11.92
C VAL A 15 6.73 -6.84 -10.75
N THR A 16 7.16 -7.16 -9.54
CA THR A 16 6.47 -6.76 -8.31
C THR A 16 6.62 -5.24 -8.15
N ASN A 17 5.50 -4.52 -8.12
CA ASN A 17 5.48 -3.06 -8.09
C ASN A 17 5.29 -2.57 -6.64
N ALA A 18 6.35 -2.33 -5.88
CA ALA A 18 6.26 -2.10 -4.43
C ALA A 18 5.94 -0.64 -4.06
N HIS A 19 5.09 0.00 -4.86
CA HIS A 19 4.75 1.41 -4.75
C HIS A 19 3.73 1.70 -3.64
N PHE A 20 3.65 2.97 -3.24
CA PHE A 20 2.67 3.42 -2.27
C PHE A 20 1.87 4.63 -2.76
N ARG A 21 0.83 5.00 -2.01
CA ARG A 21 0.06 6.23 -2.24
C ARG A 21 -0.09 6.96 -0.93
N LEU A 22 0.29 8.24 -0.88
CA LEU A 22 -0.09 9.11 0.23
C LEU A 22 -1.55 9.53 0.04
N ASN A 23 -2.42 9.11 0.95
CA ASN A 23 -3.85 9.39 0.89
C ASN A 23 -4.23 10.60 1.79
N TYR A 24 -3.49 10.82 2.87
CA TYR A 24 -3.65 11.98 3.74
C TYR A 24 -2.32 12.29 4.45
N PRO A 25 -1.93 13.57 4.64
CA PRO A 25 -2.52 14.79 4.07
C PRO A 25 -2.56 14.78 2.54
N GLU A 26 -3.21 15.77 1.94
CA GLU A 26 -3.30 15.86 0.47
C GLU A 26 -1.88 15.80 -0.15
N PRO A 27 -1.62 14.84 -1.05
CA PRO A 27 -0.33 14.75 -1.71
C PRO A 27 -0.11 15.96 -2.61
N ARG A 28 1.15 16.36 -2.77
CA ARG A 28 1.55 17.53 -3.57
C ARG A 28 1.04 17.45 -5.02
N GLY A 29 0.90 16.24 -5.56
CA GLY A 29 0.36 16.03 -6.90
C GLY A 29 -0.16 14.61 -7.10
N ALA A 30 -0.66 14.36 -8.31
CA ALA A 30 -1.20 13.06 -8.67
C ALA A 30 -0.12 11.97 -8.58
N PHE A 31 -0.51 10.80 -8.09
CA PHE A 31 0.36 9.62 -8.07
C PHE A 31 0.71 9.17 -9.49
N VAL A 32 2.02 9.10 -9.77
CA VAL A 32 2.59 8.51 -10.98
C VAL A 32 3.66 7.52 -10.52
N ALA A 33 3.39 6.23 -10.72
CA ALA A 33 4.24 5.16 -10.17
C ALA A 33 5.72 5.33 -10.58
N ASP A 34 5.96 5.49 -11.88
CA ASP A 34 7.31 5.64 -12.45
C ASP A 34 8.08 6.88 -11.94
N ASP A 35 7.39 7.87 -11.38
CA ASP A 35 7.98 9.09 -10.84
C ASP A 35 8.21 9.02 -9.32
N GLU A 36 7.67 8.02 -8.60
CA GLU A 36 7.88 7.87 -7.16
C GLU A 36 9.36 7.87 -6.72
N PRO A 37 10.32 7.29 -7.47
CA PRO A 37 11.73 7.37 -7.10
C PRO A 37 12.33 8.79 -7.16
N LYS A 38 11.63 9.74 -7.79
CA LYS A 38 12.08 11.14 -7.92
C LYS A 38 11.69 11.94 -6.68
N PHE A 39 12.33 13.10 -6.50
CA PHE A 39 11.97 14.03 -5.43
C PHE A 39 10.46 14.32 -5.42
N CYS A 40 9.82 14.10 -4.28
CA CYS A 40 8.38 14.29 -4.10
C CYS A 40 7.51 13.59 -5.17
N GLY A 41 7.95 12.45 -5.72
CA GLY A 41 7.22 11.72 -6.74
C GLY A 41 7.15 12.45 -8.08
N GLY A 42 8.19 13.24 -8.40
CA GLY A 42 8.27 14.05 -9.62
C GLY A 42 7.61 15.43 -9.51
N HIS A 43 7.02 15.77 -8.37
CA HIS A 43 6.39 17.07 -8.11
C HIS A 43 7.35 18.02 -7.42
N ASP A 44 8.24 18.66 -8.19
CA ASP A 44 9.34 19.44 -7.64
C ASP A 44 8.89 20.71 -6.88
N ASN A 45 7.78 21.33 -7.28
CA ASN A 45 7.34 22.61 -6.73
C ASN A 45 6.24 22.41 -5.68
N ALA A 46 6.40 23.08 -4.53
CA ALA A 46 5.39 23.08 -3.48
C ALA A 46 4.08 23.75 -3.93
N VAL A 47 2.95 23.25 -3.42
CA VAL A 47 1.64 23.85 -3.71
C VAL A 47 1.41 25.13 -2.91
N ASN A 48 0.57 26.01 -3.47
CA ASN A 48 0.11 27.22 -2.78
C ASN A 48 -0.99 26.90 -1.74
N ASN A 49 -1.86 25.95 -2.04
CA ASN A 49 -2.98 25.50 -1.20
C ASN A 49 -2.55 24.37 -0.26
N ARG A 50 -1.80 24.71 0.78
CA ARG A 50 -1.28 23.75 1.76
C ARG A 50 -2.38 23.18 2.64
N THR A 51 -2.20 21.94 3.10
CA THR A 51 -3.10 21.35 4.09
C THR A 51 -2.81 21.94 5.46
N THR A 52 -3.80 22.53 6.12
CA THR A 52 -3.67 22.89 7.53
C THR A 52 -3.56 21.62 8.38
N PHE A 53 -2.48 21.48 9.14
CA PHE A 53 -2.15 20.22 9.83
C PHE A 53 -1.76 20.48 11.29
N PRO A 54 -2.16 19.60 12.24
CA PRO A 54 -1.87 19.83 13.64
C PRO A 54 -0.40 19.59 14.00
N LEU A 55 0.12 20.38 14.94
CA LEU A 55 1.50 20.24 15.44
C LEU A 55 1.72 18.93 16.21
N SER A 56 0.70 18.49 16.94
CA SER A 56 0.63 17.22 17.67
C SER A 56 -0.61 16.43 17.27
N ASP A 57 -0.67 15.15 17.61
CA ASP A 57 -1.88 14.31 17.45
C ASP A 57 -2.43 14.23 16.02
N GLY A 58 -1.57 14.51 15.03
CA GLY A 58 -1.87 14.30 13.63
C GLY A 58 -1.68 12.84 13.22
N PHE A 59 -2.01 12.55 11.96
CA PHE A 59 -1.68 11.29 11.33
C PHE A 59 -1.46 11.50 9.84
N PHE A 60 -0.80 10.54 9.20
CA PHE A 60 -0.81 10.40 7.75
C PHE A 60 -1.31 9.01 7.39
N THR A 61 -1.91 8.88 6.22
CA THR A 61 -2.36 7.59 5.70
C THR A 61 -1.67 7.28 4.39
N ILE A 62 -1.14 6.07 4.29
CA ILE A 62 -0.58 5.55 3.05
C ILE A 62 -1.35 4.31 2.61
N LYS A 63 -1.35 4.01 1.32
CA LYS A 63 -1.75 2.72 0.79
C LYS A 63 -0.56 2.06 0.11
N ALA A 64 -0.05 0.99 0.71
CA ALA A 64 1.02 0.16 0.14
C ALA A 64 0.42 -0.91 -0.78
N GLY A 65 0.96 -1.02 -2.00
CA GLY A 65 0.50 -2.01 -2.98
C GLY A 65 0.94 -3.44 -2.68
N HIS A 66 2.08 -3.61 -1.99
CA HIS A 66 2.69 -4.91 -1.69
C HIS A 66 3.11 -5.02 -0.22
N PRO A 67 3.21 -6.25 0.31
CA PRO A 67 3.67 -6.50 1.67
C PRO A 67 5.18 -6.25 1.84
N GLY A 68 5.65 -6.17 3.08
CA GLY A 68 7.08 -6.20 3.39
C GLY A 68 7.80 -4.89 3.09
N TRP A 69 7.19 -3.77 3.48
CA TRP A 69 7.71 -2.44 3.24
C TRP A 69 8.23 -1.77 4.51
N THR A 70 9.06 -0.75 4.35
CA THR A 70 9.54 0.13 5.43
C THR A 70 9.22 1.57 5.07
N ALA A 71 8.70 2.35 6.02
CA ALA A 71 8.44 3.78 5.79
C ALA A 71 8.85 4.65 6.98
N GLY A 72 9.30 5.86 6.67
CA GLY A 72 9.59 6.94 7.62
C GLY A 72 9.14 8.28 7.04
N VAL A 73 9.26 9.34 7.84
CA VAL A 73 8.86 10.68 7.40
C VAL A 73 9.93 11.70 7.77
N ILE A 74 10.42 12.40 6.76
CA ILE A 74 11.30 13.55 6.90
C ILE A 74 10.52 14.84 6.66
N ILE A 75 11.00 15.97 7.19
CA ILE A 75 10.36 17.28 7.06
C ILE A 75 11.35 18.32 6.55
N SER A 76 10.86 19.27 5.76
CA SER A 76 11.55 20.50 5.41
C SER A 76 10.81 21.68 6.04
N THR A 77 11.55 22.57 6.69
CA THR A 77 11.06 23.88 7.15
C THR A 77 11.39 25.00 6.16
N VAL A 78 12.00 24.67 5.02
CA VAL A 78 12.10 25.59 3.87
C VAL A 78 10.71 25.81 3.31
N GLN A 79 10.36 27.08 3.02
CA GLN A 79 9.03 27.46 2.53
C GLN A 79 8.65 26.67 1.27
N ASN A 80 9.51 26.59 0.26
CA ASN A 80 9.24 25.89 -1.00
C ASN A 80 10.42 24.97 -1.35
N PRO A 81 10.48 23.76 -0.76
CA PRO A 81 11.58 22.84 -1.03
C PRO A 81 11.43 22.20 -2.41
N THR A 82 12.53 22.19 -3.17
CA THR A 82 12.61 21.69 -4.55
C THR A 82 13.64 20.57 -4.72
N SER A 83 14.27 20.11 -3.64
CA SER A 83 15.27 19.05 -3.66
C SER A 83 15.39 18.34 -2.31
N PHE A 84 16.00 17.15 -2.31
CA PHE A 84 16.28 16.38 -1.09
C PHE A 84 17.15 17.14 -0.08
N ASP A 85 18.05 18.01 -0.55
CA ASP A 85 18.93 18.81 0.31
C ASP A 85 18.15 19.75 1.23
N ASN A 86 16.93 20.15 0.85
CA ASN A 86 16.08 21.01 1.69
C ASN A 86 15.50 20.28 2.91
N PHE A 87 15.66 18.95 3.00
CA PHE A 87 15.24 18.12 4.13
C PHE A 87 16.40 17.74 5.05
N THR A 88 17.58 18.33 4.83
CA THR A 88 18.81 18.03 5.55
C THR A 88 19.36 19.31 6.19
N VAL A 89 19.79 19.21 7.46
CA VAL A 89 20.48 20.30 8.17
C VAL A 89 21.76 19.73 8.75
N ASN A 90 22.90 20.38 8.47
CA ASN A 90 24.24 19.94 8.90
C ASN A 90 24.58 18.48 8.52
N GLY A 91 24.06 18.01 7.38
CA GLY A 91 24.27 16.63 6.91
C GLY A 91 23.32 15.59 7.50
N GLU A 92 22.38 16.00 8.36
CA GLU A 92 21.38 15.09 8.95
C GLU A 92 19.97 15.35 8.43
N GLN A 93 19.29 14.27 8.02
CA GLN A 93 17.88 14.33 7.66
C GLN A 93 17.02 14.73 8.85
N GLN A 94 16.09 15.65 8.61
CA GLN A 94 15.17 16.13 9.64
C GLN A 94 14.00 15.14 9.79
N LEU A 95 14.19 14.11 10.61
CA LEU A 95 13.24 13.00 10.77
C LEU A 95 12.13 13.33 11.79
N VAL A 96 10.87 13.32 11.34
CA VAL A 96 9.69 13.50 12.22
C VAL A 96 9.02 12.18 12.59
N LYS A 97 9.28 11.12 11.82
CA LYS A 97 8.84 9.76 12.14
C LYS A 97 9.94 8.78 11.77
N GLY A 98 10.37 8.00 12.76
CA GLY A 98 11.32 6.90 12.58
C GLY A 98 10.82 5.87 11.57
N TYR A 99 11.76 5.21 10.90
CA TYR A 99 11.46 4.14 9.96
C TYR A 99 10.91 2.91 10.69
N ALA A 100 9.80 2.37 10.20
CA ALA A 100 9.18 1.15 10.71
C ALA A 100 8.80 0.22 9.55
N LYS A 101 8.94 -1.09 9.80
CA LYS A 101 8.61 -2.15 8.85
C LYS A 101 7.17 -2.63 9.06
N GLU A 102 6.50 -2.99 7.98
CA GLU A 102 5.21 -3.64 7.97
C GLU A 102 5.21 -4.78 6.96
N ASP A 103 4.66 -5.93 7.37
CA ASP A 103 4.66 -7.15 6.58
C ASP A 103 3.37 -7.30 5.75
N ALA A 104 2.33 -6.51 6.01
CA ALA A 104 1.10 -6.51 5.23
C ALA A 104 1.05 -5.40 4.15
N ALA A 105 0.35 -5.67 3.06
CA ALA A 105 -0.11 -4.64 2.11
C ALA A 105 -1.41 -4.01 2.61
N GLY A 106 -1.80 -2.87 2.06
CA GLY A 106 -3.09 -2.23 2.35
C GLY A 106 -2.97 -0.76 2.74
N THR A 107 -4.02 -0.24 3.37
CA THR A 107 -4.09 1.14 3.86
C THR A 107 -3.66 1.19 5.32
N PHE A 108 -2.74 2.08 5.66
CA PHE A 108 -2.21 2.24 7.01
C PHE A 108 -2.36 3.68 7.44
N CYS A 109 -2.92 3.88 8.63
CA CYS A 109 -2.90 5.14 9.34
C CYS A 109 -1.79 5.14 10.38
N ILE A 110 -0.94 6.14 10.31
CA ILE A 110 0.26 6.24 11.13
C ILE A 110 0.21 7.57 11.89
N PRO A 111 0.19 7.55 13.24
CA PRO A 111 0.24 8.76 14.04
C PRO A 111 1.52 9.56 13.77
N LEU A 112 1.38 10.88 13.67
CA LEU A 112 2.46 11.81 13.39
C LEU A 112 2.37 13.00 14.35
N ASN A 113 3.34 13.07 15.25
CA ASN A 113 3.53 14.22 16.13
C ASN A 113 4.77 14.99 15.66
N ILE A 114 4.55 16.06 14.89
CA ILE A 114 5.63 16.85 14.29
C ILE A 114 6.38 17.63 15.38
N SER A 115 5.66 18.17 16.37
CA SER A 115 6.27 18.94 17.47
C SER A 115 7.22 18.11 18.35
N ALA A 116 6.98 16.80 18.50
CA ALA A 116 7.82 15.92 19.30
C ALA A 116 9.24 15.74 18.74
N ALA A 117 9.46 16.04 17.46
CA ALA A 117 10.77 15.91 16.80
C ALA A 117 11.74 17.06 17.16
N ASN A 118 11.26 18.15 17.79
CA ASN A 118 12.07 19.31 18.18
C ASN A 118 12.91 19.93 17.03
N ILE A 119 12.37 19.89 15.80
CA ILE A 119 13.06 20.40 14.61
C ILE A 119 12.94 21.94 14.54
N PRO A 120 14.06 22.68 14.38
CA PRO A 120 14.03 24.14 14.26
C PRO A 120 13.13 24.62 13.11
N GLY A 121 12.24 25.57 13.41
CA GLY A 121 11.30 26.15 12.45
C GLY A 121 9.92 25.52 12.44
N VAL A 122 9.73 24.34 13.05
CA VAL A 122 8.42 23.75 13.31
C VAL A 122 7.73 24.54 14.43
N LYS A 123 6.67 25.28 14.09
CA LYS A 123 5.87 26.07 15.05
C LYS A 123 4.52 26.45 14.47
N GLU A 124 3.66 27.08 15.29
CA GLU A 124 2.39 27.66 14.82
C GLU A 124 2.60 28.54 13.58
N GLY A 125 1.79 28.30 12.55
CA GLY A 125 1.77 29.06 11.32
C GLY A 125 2.92 28.77 10.36
N SER A 126 3.88 27.90 10.70
CA SER A 126 4.97 27.58 9.78
C SER A 126 4.47 26.74 8.61
N ASN A 127 4.87 27.11 7.41
CA ASN A 127 4.74 26.24 6.25
C ASN A 127 5.90 25.25 6.24
N VAL A 128 5.55 23.98 6.07
CA VAL A 128 6.51 22.88 6.01
C VAL A 128 6.12 21.95 4.87
N THR A 129 7.03 21.06 4.51
CA THR A 129 6.72 19.93 3.62
C THR A 129 7.16 18.67 4.33
N ILE A 130 6.27 17.69 4.45
CA ILE A 130 6.67 16.33 4.84
C ILE A 130 6.93 15.52 3.58
N GLN A 131 7.93 14.66 3.60
CA GLN A 131 8.17 13.65 2.57
C GLN A 131 8.14 12.29 3.25
N VAL A 132 7.20 11.45 2.81
CA VAL A 132 7.20 10.04 3.17
C VAL A 132 8.30 9.38 2.35
N VAL A 133 9.20 8.70 3.05
CA VAL A 133 10.26 7.88 2.45
C VAL A 133 9.84 6.44 2.64
N PHE A 134 9.63 5.73 1.54
CA PHE A 134 9.12 4.36 1.52
C PHE A 134 10.12 3.46 0.77
N GLU A 135 10.31 2.23 1.23
CA GLU A 135 11.07 1.21 0.52
C GLU A 135 10.32 -0.12 0.62
N GLY A 136 9.93 -0.67 -0.53
CA GLY A 136 9.20 -1.92 -0.70
C GLY A 136 9.98 -3.01 -1.42
N GLY A 137 11.25 -2.77 -1.77
CA GLY A 137 12.16 -3.73 -2.42
C GLY A 137 12.53 -3.39 -3.87
N ASP A 138 12.02 -2.28 -4.40
CA ASP A 138 12.33 -1.74 -5.73
C ASP A 138 13.07 -0.38 -5.68
N GLY A 139 13.54 0.02 -4.49
CA GLY A 139 14.30 1.24 -4.25
C GLY A 139 13.48 2.26 -3.45
N ASN A 140 14.14 3.33 -3.02
CA ASN A 140 13.43 4.36 -2.25
C ASN A 140 12.41 5.12 -3.11
N LEU A 141 11.20 5.25 -2.59
CA LEU A 141 10.05 5.91 -3.18
C LEU A 141 9.60 7.08 -2.30
N TYR A 142 9.09 8.12 -2.93
CA TYR A 142 8.84 9.40 -2.27
C TYR A 142 7.50 10.02 -2.67
N GLN A 143 6.76 10.50 -1.68
CA GLN A 143 5.63 11.41 -1.89
C GLN A 143 5.63 12.49 -0.83
N CYS A 144 5.23 13.69 -1.24
CA CYS A 144 5.23 14.87 -0.36
C CYS A 144 3.83 15.36 -0.08
N ALA A 145 3.66 15.98 1.08
CA ALA A 145 2.52 16.84 1.38
C ALA A 145 3.02 18.17 1.92
N ASP A 146 2.46 19.26 1.40
CA ASP A 146 2.78 20.62 1.82
C ASP A 146 1.76 21.09 2.86
N LEU A 147 2.26 21.50 4.02
CA LEU A 147 1.45 21.75 5.21
C LEU A 147 1.61 23.18 5.72
N THR A 148 0.58 23.68 6.36
CA THR A 148 0.64 24.84 7.26
C THR A 148 0.30 24.37 8.67
N LEU A 149 1.25 24.49 9.60
CA LEU A 149 1.10 23.93 10.94
C LEU A 149 0.20 24.81 11.82
N SER A 150 -0.72 24.20 12.58
CA SER A 150 -1.53 24.93 13.56
C SER A 150 -1.93 24.08 14.77
N ASN A 151 -1.83 24.63 15.98
CA ASN A 151 -2.28 24.06 17.24
C ASN A 151 -3.81 23.89 17.29
N ASN A 152 -4.54 24.66 16.47
CA ASN A 152 -6.00 24.62 16.40
C ASN A 152 -6.50 23.85 15.17
N ALA A 153 -5.62 23.21 14.41
CA ALA A 153 -6.01 22.41 13.27
C ALA A 153 -6.85 21.22 13.72
N THR A 154 -8.03 21.06 13.12
CA THR A 154 -8.84 19.85 13.25
C THR A 154 -8.79 19.07 11.95
N ILE A 155 -8.52 17.77 12.06
CA ILE A 155 -8.55 16.89 10.90
C ILE A 155 -10.01 16.63 10.55
N SER A 156 -10.37 16.83 9.28
CA SER A 156 -11.73 16.61 8.79
C SER A 156 -12.20 15.17 9.08
N SER A 157 -13.48 14.99 9.40
CA SER A 157 -14.09 13.67 9.55
C SER A 157 -14.01 12.81 8.28
N ASN A 158 -13.86 13.45 7.12
CA ASN A 158 -13.67 12.77 5.84
C ASN A 158 -12.28 12.12 5.72
N SER A 159 -11.31 12.59 6.50
CA SER A 159 -9.99 11.99 6.62
C SER A 159 -10.05 10.97 7.75
N THR A 160 -10.35 9.71 7.41
CA THR A 160 -10.43 8.63 8.40
C THR A 160 -9.07 8.00 8.63
N CYS A 161 -8.67 7.90 9.89
CA CYS A 161 -7.49 7.15 10.31
C CYS A 161 -7.89 5.70 10.60
N LYS A 162 -7.69 4.80 9.63
CA LYS A 162 -8.01 3.37 9.79
C LYS A 162 -7.00 2.50 9.04
N ASN A 163 -6.61 1.40 9.66
CA ASN A 163 -5.81 0.35 9.03
C ASN A 163 -6.72 -0.66 8.33
N GLU A 164 -6.36 -1.05 7.11
CA GLU A 164 -7.05 -2.05 6.30
C GLU A 164 -6.01 -2.86 5.54
N THR A 165 -5.74 -4.09 5.99
CA THR A 165 -4.77 -4.97 5.34
C THR A 165 -5.41 -5.71 4.17
N SER A 166 -4.62 -6.01 3.14
CA SER A 166 -5.03 -6.86 2.02
C SER A 166 -4.20 -8.14 1.97
N ASP A 167 -4.86 -9.29 2.12
CA ASP A 167 -4.21 -10.58 1.98
C ASP A 167 -3.95 -10.88 0.50
N HIS A 168 -2.70 -11.07 0.12
CA HIS A 168 -2.36 -11.79 -1.11
C HIS A 168 -2.43 -13.29 -0.82
N GLY A 169 -3.64 -13.78 -0.54
CA GLY A 169 -3.93 -15.19 -0.67
C GLY A 169 -3.88 -15.54 -2.15
N HIS A 170 -2.87 -16.30 -2.59
CA HIS A 170 -2.98 -17.10 -3.80
C HIS A 170 -4.08 -18.15 -3.57
N GLY A 171 -5.34 -17.72 -3.66
CA GLY A 171 -6.49 -18.58 -3.75
C GLY A 171 -6.42 -19.27 -5.10
N SER A 172 -5.98 -20.52 -5.10
CA SER A 172 -6.24 -21.42 -6.21
C SER A 172 -7.76 -21.51 -6.34
N ASP A 173 -8.34 -20.86 -7.35
CA ASP A 173 -9.74 -21.01 -7.70
C ASP A 173 -9.98 -22.48 -8.07
N ALA A 174 -10.40 -23.28 -7.08
CA ALA A 174 -11.01 -24.56 -7.33
C ALA A 174 -12.39 -24.29 -7.96
N PRO A 175 -12.70 -24.85 -9.14
CA PRO A 175 -13.96 -24.55 -9.81
C PRO A 175 -15.13 -25.10 -8.97
N LYS A 176 -16.03 -24.19 -8.55
CA LYS A 176 -17.32 -24.54 -7.96
C LYS A 176 -18.15 -25.35 -8.98
N PRO A 177 -18.77 -26.49 -8.59
CA PRO A 177 -19.62 -27.22 -9.52
C PRO A 177 -20.90 -26.42 -9.81
N SER A 178 -21.12 -26.19 -11.11
CA SER A 178 -22.32 -25.57 -11.67
C SER A 178 -23.54 -26.47 -11.40
N GLN A 179 -24.54 -25.94 -10.69
CA GLN A 179 -25.86 -26.57 -10.62
C GLN A 179 -26.66 -26.13 -11.85
N THR A 180 -26.90 -27.07 -12.77
CA THR A 180 -27.88 -26.90 -13.84
C THR A 180 -29.11 -27.74 -13.53
N ALA A 181 -30.25 -27.07 -13.36
CA ALA A 181 -31.56 -27.65 -13.22
C ALA A 181 -32.06 -28.20 -14.57
N GLY A 182 -32.55 -29.44 -14.58
CA GLY A 182 -33.36 -30.02 -15.65
C GLY A 182 -34.66 -30.58 -15.07
N SER A 183 -35.79 -30.13 -15.60
CA SER A 183 -37.14 -30.37 -15.08
C SER A 183 -37.84 -31.55 -15.78
N VAL A 184 -38.76 -32.21 -15.04
CA VAL A 184 -39.85 -33.15 -15.42
C VAL A 184 -39.46 -34.47 -16.14
N GLN A 185 -40.00 -35.66 -15.85
CA GLN A 185 -41.35 -36.04 -15.41
C GLN A 185 -41.41 -37.52 -14.95
N ASN A 186 -42.35 -37.82 -14.05
CA ASN A 186 -43.12 -39.07 -13.89
C ASN A 186 -42.64 -40.32 -13.11
N LEU A 187 -43.50 -40.61 -12.11
CA LEU A 187 -44.13 -41.88 -11.74
C LEU A 187 -43.50 -42.69 -10.61
N ALA A 188 -44.17 -42.59 -9.46
CA ALA A 188 -43.90 -43.29 -8.23
C ALA A 188 -44.25 -44.79 -8.31
N GLY A 189 -43.30 -45.61 -7.85
CA GLY A 189 -43.53 -46.57 -6.78
C GLY A 189 -44.00 -47.97 -7.17
N TYR A 190 -43.05 -48.89 -7.39
CA TYR A 190 -43.24 -50.32 -7.10
C TYR A 190 -41.94 -50.96 -6.54
N THR A 191 -42.05 -51.37 -5.28
CA THR A 191 -41.46 -52.53 -4.56
C THR A 191 -40.22 -53.29 -5.08
N GLY A 192 -39.33 -53.60 -4.13
CA GLY A 192 -38.40 -54.75 -4.12
C GLY A 192 -36.98 -54.41 -4.57
N LEU A 193 -35.89 -55.07 -4.20
CA LEU A 193 -35.58 -56.19 -3.30
C LEU A 193 -34.04 -56.33 -3.39
N PHE A 194 -33.35 -56.49 -2.26
CA PHE A 194 -32.04 -57.17 -2.00
C PHE A 194 -30.82 -57.16 -2.98
N MET A 195 -29.66 -57.31 -2.32
CA MET A 195 -28.32 -57.74 -2.77
C MET A 195 -27.44 -56.64 -3.41
N GLY A 196 -26.14 -56.52 -3.13
CA GLY A 196 -25.21 -57.34 -2.36
C GLY A 196 -23.78 -56.84 -2.60
N PHE A 197 -22.95 -57.13 -1.60
CA PHE A 197 -21.49 -57.07 -1.44
C PHE A 197 -20.54 -57.00 -2.66
N GLY A 198 -19.37 -56.40 -2.39
CA GLY A 198 -18.06 -56.88 -2.85
C GLY A 198 -17.22 -55.83 -3.61
N SER A 199 -16.17 -55.23 -3.03
CA SER A 199 -14.81 -55.73 -2.71
C SER A 199 -13.74 -55.42 -3.77
N MET A 200 -12.50 -55.35 -3.26
CA MET A 200 -11.18 -55.31 -3.91
C MET A 200 -10.76 -53.99 -4.57
N ALA A 201 -9.86 -53.21 -3.95
CA ALA A 201 -8.46 -53.46 -3.61
C ALA A 201 -7.50 -53.46 -4.81
N LEU A 202 -6.63 -52.44 -4.79
CA LEU A 202 -5.18 -52.48 -5.01
C LEU A 202 -4.68 -53.14 -6.31
N LEU A 203 -4.01 -52.34 -7.14
CA LEU A 203 -2.63 -52.66 -7.51
C LEU A 203 -1.89 -51.41 -8.00
N LEU A 204 -0.66 -51.28 -7.52
CA LEU A 204 0.36 -50.38 -8.01
C LEU A 204 0.72 -50.71 -9.47
N LEU A 205 1.05 -49.67 -10.23
CA LEU A 205 2.32 -49.52 -10.95
C LEU A 205 2.58 -48.02 -11.15
#